data_AF-A0A935ZG69-F1
#
_entry.id   AF-A0A935ZG69-F1
#
_cell.length_a   1.000
_cell.length_b   1.000
_cell.length_c   1.000
_cell.angle_alpha   90.00
_cell.angle_beta   90.00
_cell.angle_gamma   90.00
#
_symmetry.space_group_name_H-M   'P 1'
#
loop_
_entity.id
_entity.type
_entity.pdbx_description
1 polymer ?
#
loop_
_entity_poly.entity_id
_entity_poly.type
_entity_poly.pdbx_seq_one_letter_code
_entity_poly.pdbx_strand_id
1 'polypeptide(L)'
;MSARACAHCGRLERPAATERAIHEASIRLVADSGRVAGATFRFLRKAAGLRAREVARSLGVSVGTISRWENEAREVDARSWVLVALLAVESLGGERVVERVFSGIVRAKSEPPPTFVSVRHDEGTTFDEAQK
;
A
#
# COMPACT_ATOMS: atom_id res chain seq x y z
N MET A 1 35.19 -7.86 -8.96
CA MET A 1 34.15 -7.36 -9.89
C MET A 1 34.24 -5.85 -9.93
N SER A 2 34.68 -5.27 -11.05
CA SER A 2 34.80 -3.81 -11.19
C SER A 2 33.46 -3.23 -11.63
N ALA A 3 32.94 -2.23 -10.90
CA ALA A 3 31.72 -1.52 -11.29
C ALA A 3 32.02 -0.68 -12.54
N ARG A 4 31.22 -0.81 -13.60
CA ARG A 4 31.32 0.09 -14.77
C ARG A 4 30.68 1.41 -14.41
N ALA A 5 31.27 2.53 -14.84
CA ALA A 5 30.70 3.86 -14.68
C ALA A 5 30.34 4.41 -16.06
N CYS A 6 29.21 5.11 -16.15
CA CYS A 6 28.84 5.86 -17.34
C CYS A 6 29.91 6.93 -17.61
N ALA A 7 30.52 6.90 -18.80
CA ALA A 7 31.58 7.84 -19.17
C ALA A 7 31.13 9.31 -19.24
N HIS A 8 29.82 9.56 -19.35
CA HIS A 8 29.25 10.91 -19.47
C HIS A 8 28.91 11.55 -18.11
N CYS A 9 28.36 10.79 -17.17
CA CYS A 9 27.88 11.35 -15.89
C CYS A 9 28.51 10.73 -14.65
N GLY A 10 29.42 9.77 -14.81
CA GLY A 10 30.10 9.07 -13.71
C GLY A 10 29.20 8.13 -12.91
N ARG A 11 27.93 7.95 -13.29
CA ARG A 11 27.01 7.06 -12.57
C ARG A 11 27.46 5.62 -12.71
N LEU A 12 27.60 4.93 -11.59
CA LEU A 12 27.89 3.51 -11.56
C LEU A 12 26.72 2.73 -12.19
N GLU A 13 27.02 1.94 -13.22
CA GLU A 13 26.14 0.93 -13.77
C GLU A 13 25.97 -0.16 -12.72
N ARG A 14 24.73 -0.36 -12.27
CA ARG A 14 24.36 -1.42 -11.34
C ARG A 14 23.48 -2.42 -12.08
N PRO A 15 23.64 -3.73 -11.82
CA PRO A 15 22.69 -4.72 -12.32
C PRO A 15 21.27 -4.36 -11.84
N ALA A 16 20.27 -4.53 -12.71
CA ALA A 16 18.88 -4.23 -12.37
C ALA A 16 18.40 -5.00 -11.13
N ALA A 17 18.92 -6.21 -10.88
CA ALA A 17 18.65 -6.98 -9.67
C ALA A 17 19.15 -6.27 -8.40
N THR A 18 20.33 -5.63 -8.46
CA THR A 18 20.88 -4.85 -7.35
C THR A 18 20.05 -3.59 -7.10
N GLU A 19 19.61 -2.91 -8.15
CA GLU A 19 18.75 -1.73 -8.01
C GLU A 19 17.41 -2.09 -7.37
N ARG A 20 16.78 -3.20 -7.78
CA ARG A 20 15.58 -3.74 -7.14
C ARG A 20 15.80 -4.07 -5.68
N ALA A 21 16.86 -4.83 -5.35
CA ALA A 21 17.16 -5.21 -3.97
C ALA A 21 17.38 -3.97 -3.07
N ILE A 22 18.07 -2.95 -3.57
CA ILE A 22 18.26 -1.67 -2.84
C ILE A 22 16.92 -0.96 -2.65
N HIS A 23 16.07 -0.92 -3.67
CA HIS A 23 14.76 -0.29 -3.60
C HIS A 23 13.86 -0.99 -2.57
N GLU A 24 13.78 -2.31 -2.61
CA GLU A 24 13.04 -3.15 -1.67
C GLU A 24 13.53 -2.96 -0.23
N ALA A 25 14.85 -2.99 -0.03
CA ALA A 25 15.46 -2.76 1.28
C ALA A 25 15.17 -1.33 1.80
N SER A 26 15.17 -0.34 0.91
CA SER A 26 14.84 1.05 1.28
C SER A 26 13.37 1.20 1.70
N ILE A 27 12.45 0.53 1.02
CA ILE A 27 11.03 0.51 1.38
C ILE A 27 10.85 -0.06 2.78
N ARG A 28 11.43 -1.23 3.07
CA ARG A 28 11.38 -1.86 4.39
C ARG A 28 11.99 -0.95 5.46
N LEU A 29 13.20 -0.43 5.21
CA LEU A 29 13.87 0.46 6.16
C LEU A 29 13.02 1.68 6.51
N VAL A 30 12.43 2.34 5.52
CA VAL A 30 11.61 3.52 5.75
C VAL A 30 10.32 3.16 6.50
N ALA A 31 9.64 2.08 6.11
CA ALA A 31 8.42 1.61 6.76
C ALA A 31 8.69 1.21 8.23
N ASP A 32 9.75 0.45 8.49
CA ASP A 32 10.09 -0.07 9.82
C ASP A 32 10.66 1.03 10.74
N SER A 33 11.19 2.12 10.17
CA SER A 33 11.75 3.22 10.96
C SER A 33 10.70 4.00 11.77
N GLY A 34 9.41 3.89 11.41
CA GLY A 34 8.33 4.64 12.06
C GLY A 34 8.44 6.16 11.95
N ARG A 35 9.32 6.68 11.08
CA ARG A 35 9.53 8.13 10.89
C ARG A 35 8.39 8.73 10.10
N VAL A 36 7.37 9.20 10.82
CA VAL A 36 6.21 9.89 10.25
C VAL A 36 6.63 11.29 9.80
N ALA A 37 6.99 11.41 8.52
CA ALA A 37 7.42 12.65 7.89
C ALA A 37 6.88 12.73 6.45
N GLY A 38 6.79 13.94 5.91
CA GLY A 38 6.42 14.19 4.53
C GLY A 38 7.31 13.49 3.51
N ALA A 39 8.63 13.55 3.72
CA ALA A 39 9.60 12.92 2.83
C ALA A 39 9.44 11.39 2.78
N THR A 40 9.24 10.75 3.94
CA THR A 40 9.03 9.30 4.02
C THR A 40 7.68 8.89 3.43
N PHE A 41 6.62 9.67 3.71
CA PHE A 41 5.30 9.49 3.10
C PHE A 41 5.37 9.54 1.57
N ARG A 42 6.03 10.57 1.02
CA ARG A 42 6.21 10.75 -0.42
C ARG A 42 6.98 9.58 -1.05
N PHE A 43 8.04 9.14 -0.39
CA PHE A 43 8.85 8.02 -0.85
C PHE A 43 8.02 6.73 -0.92
N LEU A 44 7.34 6.37 0.18
CA LEU A 44 6.50 5.17 0.26
C LEU A 44 5.34 5.20 -0.75
N ARG A 45 4.68 6.36 -0.92
CA ARG A 45 3.60 6.49 -1.92
C ARG A 45 4.10 6.20 -3.33
N LYS A 46 5.27 6.75 -3.69
CA LYS A 46 5.86 6.55 -5.01
C LYS A 46 6.30 5.10 -5.20
N ALA A 47 6.89 4.48 -4.18
CA ALA A 47 7.25 3.08 -4.18
C ALA A 47 6.03 2.18 -4.44
N ALA A 48 4.88 2.51 -3.84
CA ALA A 48 3.61 1.82 -4.09
C ALA A 48 2.97 2.12 -5.46
N GLY A 49 3.61 2.95 -6.32
CA GLY A 49 3.08 3.34 -7.64
C GLY A 49 1.88 4.30 -7.59
N LEU A 50 1.56 4.86 -6.43
CA LEU A 50 0.34 5.65 -6.22
C LEU A 50 0.53 7.12 -6.60
N ARG A 51 -0.47 7.71 -7.26
CA ARG A 51 -0.54 9.16 -7.52
C ARG A 51 -1.11 9.88 -6.30
N ALA A 52 -0.66 11.11 -6.04
CA ALA A 52 -1.15 11.93 -4.92
C ALA A 52 -2.68 12.07 -4.91
N ARG A 53 -3.31 12.19 -6.10
CA ARG A 53 -4.77 12.25 -6.25
C ARG A 53 -5.52 10.97 -5.87
N GLU A 54 -4.90 9.81 -6.04
CA GLU A 54 -5.51 8.50 -5.71
C GLU A 54 -5.51 8.31 -4.20
N VAL A 55 -4.39 8.67 -3.55
CA VAL A 55 -4.28 8.68 -2.10
C VAL A 55 -5.22 9.70 -1.48
N ALA A 56 -5.24 10.93 -2.00
CA ALA A 56 -6.14 11.99 -1.53
C ALA A 56 -7.61 11.54 -1.56
N ARG A 57 -8.04 10.96 -2.69
CA ARG A 57 -9.39 10.43 -2.86
C ARG A 57 -9.72 9.33 -1.86
N SER A 58 -8.79 8.40 -1.63
CA SER A 58 -9.00 7.26 -0.75
C SER A 58 -9.04 7.64 0.73
N LEU A 59 -8.27 8.67 1.10
CA LEU A 59 -8.24 9.23 2.45
C LEU A 59 -9.35 10.27 2.70
N GLY A 60 -10.10 10.68 1.68
CA GLY A 60 -11.11 11.73 1.81
C GLY A 60 -10.51 13.12 2.06
N VAL A 61 -9.29 13.39 1.61
CA VAL A 61 -8.61 14.69 1.77
C VAL A 61 -8.38 15.37 0.42
N SER A 62 -8.03 16.66 0.44
CA SER A 62 -7.66 17.38 -0.79
C SER A 62 -6.27 16.96 -1.30
N VAL A 63 -6.03 17.06 -2.60
CA VAL A 63 -4.67 16.88 -3.17
C VAL A 63 -3.68 17.89 -2.58
N GLY A 64 -4.14 19.09 -2.25
CA GLY A 64 -3.34 20.11 -1.56
C GLY A 64 -2.91 19.69 -0.15
N THR A 65 -3.71 18.88 0.54
CA THR A 65 -3.34 18.28 1.83
C THR A 65 -2.17 17.33 1.66
N ILE A 66 -2.23 16.43 0.66
CA ILE A 66 -1.12 15.52 0.34
C ILE A 66 0.14 16.33 -0.01
N SER A 67 0.01 17.39 -0.81
CA SER A 67 1.15 18.25 -1.15
C SER A 67 1.77 18.91 0.10
N ARG A 68 0.93 19.42 1.01
CA ARG A 68 1.42 20.03 2.26
C ARG A 68 2.14 19.03 3.15
N TRP A 69 1.63 17.81 3.23
CA TRP A 69 2.31 16.69 3.90
C TRP A 69 3.66 16.41 3.28
N GLU A 70 3.71 16.14 1.98
CA GLU A 70 4.94 15.73 1.29
C GLU A 70 6.07 16.76 1.27
N ASN A 71 5.73 18.04 1.47
CA ASN A 71 6.68 19.14 1.50
C ASN A 71 6.94 19.65 2.92
N GLU A 72 6.54 18.90 3.96
CA GLU A 72 6.68 19.28 5.38
C GLU A 72 6.01 20.61 5.76
N ALA A 73 5.13 21.14 4.90
CA ALA A 73 4.34 22.33 5.18
C ALA A 73 3.20 22.05 6.17
N ARG A 74 2.91 20.78 6.44
CA ARG A 74 2.01 20.30 7.49
C ARG A 74 2.41 18.89 7.89
N GLU A 75 2.31 18.56 9.17
CA GLU A 75 2.52 17.21 9.66
C GLU A 75 1.56 16.20 9.02
N VAL A 76 2.12 15.04 8.67
CA VAL A 76 1.37 13.89 8.17
C VAL A 76 0.63 13.25 9.33
N ASP A 77 -0.66 12.95 9.17
CA ASP A 77 -1.34 12.17 10.19
C ASP A 77 -0.83 10.71 10.19
N ALA A 78 -0.72 10.13 11.39
CA ALA A 78 -0.13 8.81 11.56
C ALA A 78 -0.91 7.71 10.82
N ARG A 79 -2.24 7.82 10.69
CA ARG A 79 -3.07 6.78 10.04
C ARG A 79 -2.82 6.75 8.53
N SER A 80 -2.77 7.93 7.91
CA SER A 80 -2.44 8.06 6.49
C SER A 80 -1.02 7.57 6.20
N TRP A 81 -0.07 7.86 7.10
CA TRP A 81 1.30 7.36 6.96
C TRP A 81 1.35 5.83 7.03
N VAL A 82 0.71 5.23 8.04
CA VAL A 82 0.64 3.76 8.20
C VAL A 82 0.00 3.10 6.97
N LEU A 83 -1.09 3.67 6.44
CA LEU A 83 -1.73 3.13 5.24
C LEU A 83 -0.75 3.09 4.06
N VAL A 84 -0.07 4.20 3.78
CA VAL A 84 0.87 4.26 2.65
C VAL A 84 2.08 3.36 2.87
N ALA A 85 2.57 3.22 4.11
CA ALA A 85 3.65 2.29 4.45
C ALA A 85 3.24 0.83 4.18
N LEU A 86 2.06 0.42 4.63
CA LEU A 86 1.54 -0.93 4.39
C LEU A 86 1.41 -1.22 2.90
N LEU A 87 0.84 -0.30 2.12
CA LEU A 87 0.69 -0.47 0.68
C LEU A 87 2.05 -0.56 -0.04
N ALA A 88 3.05 0.20 0.41
CA ALA A 88 4.40 0.11 -0.13
C ALA A 88 5.05 -1.25 0.17
N VAL A 89 4.88 -1.79 1.39
CA VAL A 89 5.40 -3.12 1.75
C VAL A 89 4.69 -4.24 0.98
N GLU A 90 3.37 -4.16 0.85
CA GLU A 90 2.58 -5.12 0.06
C GLU A 90 3.01 -5.15 -1.42
N SER A 91 3.37 -3.99 -1.98
CA SER A 91 3.83 -3.91 -3.38
C SER A 91 5.12 -4.71 -3.66
N LEU A 92 5.87 -5.08 -2.62
CA LEU A 92 7.05 -5.93 -2.74
C LEU A 92 6.71 -7.40 -3.01
N GLY A 93 5.50 -7.85 -2.63
CA GLY A 93 5.07 -9.25 -2.71
C GLY A 93 4.65 -9.72 -4.11
N GLY A 94 4.69 -8.84 -5.12
CA GLY A 94 4.35 -9.17 -6.51
C GLY A 94 2.84 -9.31 -6.79
N GLU A 95 2.00 -9.43 -5.77
CA GLU A 95 0.56 -9.27 -5.94
C GLU A 95 0.20 -7.79 -6.12
N ARG A 96 -0.59 -7.49 -7.15
CA ARG A 96 -1.16 -6.15 -7.39
C ARG A 96 -2.31 -5.83 -6.41
N VAL A 97 -2.17 -6.16 -5.13
CA VAL A 97 -3.18 -5.91 -4.08
C VAL A 97 -3.51 -4.43 -4.03
N VAL A 98 -2.49 -3.57 -4.03
CA VAL A 98 -2.65 -2.10 -4.03
C VAL A 98 -3.51 -1.66 -5.21
N GLU A 99 -3.15 -2.04 -6.44
CA GLU A 99 -3.90 -1.66 -7.63
C GLU A 99 -5.33 -2.22 -7.61
N ARG A 100 -5.51 -3.48 -7.20
CA ARG A 100 -6.80 -4.17 -7.08
C ARG A 100 -7.73 -3.49 -6.07
N VAL A 101 -7.22 -3.16 -4.88
CA VAL A 101 -7.99 -2.53 -3.80
C VAL A 101 -8.32 -1.07 -4.15
N PHE A 102 -7.35 -0.29 -4.64
CA PHE A 102 -7.60 1.09 -5.04
C PHE A 102 -8.57 1.18 -6.22
N SER A 103 -8.42 0.34 -7.25
CA SER A 103 -9.35 0.29 -8.37
C SER A 103 -10.75 -0.17 -7.93
N GLY A 104 -10.83 -1.10 -6.97
CA GLY A 104 -12.08 -1.53 -6.34
C GLY A 104 -12.82 -0.40 -5.63
N ILE A 105 -12.14 0.41 -4.82
CA ILE A 105 -12.74 1.58 -4.15
C ILE A 105 -13.29 2.59 -5.18
N VAL A 106 -12.58 2.78 -6.29
CA VAL A 106 -13.04 3.67 -7.37
C VAL A 106 -14.31 3.10 -8.04
N ARG A 107 -14.38 1.78 -8.25
CA ARG A 107 -15.54 1.10 -8.84
C ARG A 107 -16.74 0.99 -7.90
N ALA A 108 -16.52 0.82 -6.60
CA ALA A 108 -17.57 0.63 -5.60
C ALA A 108 -18.53 1.83 -5.47
N LYS A 109 -18.15 3.03 -5.97
CA LYS A 109 -19.08 4.17 -6.03
C LYS A 109 -20.18 4.03 -7.08
N SER A 110 -20.09 3.07 -7.99
CA SER A 110 -21.05 2.84 -9.08
C SER A 110 -21.83 1.52 -8.99
N GLU A 111 -21.50 0.64 -8.04
CA GLU A 111 -22.11 -0.68 -7.90
C GLU A 111 -22.68 -0.85 -6.47
N PRO A 112 -23.86 -1.48 -6.30
CA PRO A 112 -24.39 -1.78 -4.98
C PRO A 112 -23.43 -2.73 -4.22
N PRO A 113 -23.31 -2.59 -2.89
CA PRO A 113 -22.46 -3.47 -2.11
C PRO A 113 -22.90 -4.94 -2.26
N PRO A 114 -21.97 -5.90 -2.17
CA PRO A 114 -22.32 -7.31 -2.26
C PRO A 114 -23.37 -7.66 -1.19
N THR A 115 -24.39 -8.41 -1.59
CA THR A 115 -25.39 -8.95 -0.65
C THR A 115 -24.77 -10.13 0.08
N PHE A 116 -24.63 -10.03 1.40
CA PHE A 116 -24.21 -11.13 2.23
C PHE A 116 -25.39 -12.08 2.43
N VAL A 117 -25.25 -13.35 2.03
CA VAL A 117 -26.25 -14.39 2.29
C VAL A 117 -25.78 -15.19 3.51
N SER A 118 -26.60 -15.21 4.57
CA SER A 118 -26.34 -16.08 5.73
C SER A 118 -26.62 -17.52 5.36
N VAL A 119 -25.60 -18.38 5.40
CA VAL A 119 -25.78 -19.83 5.31
C VAL A 119 -26.08 -20.34 6.73
N ARG A 120 -27.26 -20.93 6.95
CA ARG A 120 -27.50 -21.69 8.18
C ARG A 120 -26.64 -22.96 8.11
N HIS A 121 -25.70 -23.08 9.02
CA HIS A 121 -25.10 -24.38 9.30
C HIS A 121 -26.10 -25.14 10.17
N ASP A 122 -26.81 -26.10 9.59
CA ASP A 122 -27.60 -27.06 10.36
C ASP A 122 -26.61 -27.94 11.14
N GLU A 123 -26.36 -27.55 12.39
CA GLU A 123 -25.72 -28.45 13.35
C GLU A 123 -26.68 -29.63 13.58
N GLY A 124 -26.19 -30.81 13.25
CA GLY A 124 -26.96 -32.05 13.12
C GLY A 124 -27.86 -32.32 14.31
N THR A 125 -29.13 -32.59 14.00
CA THR A 125 -30.10 -33.16 14.92
C THR A 125 -29.68 -34.60 15.24
N THR A 126 -29.22 -34.83 16.46
CA THR A 126 -29.29 -36.15 17.10
C THR A 126 -29.51 -35.92 18.57
N PHE A 127 -30.72 -36.20 19.06
CA PHE A 127 -30.95 -37.00 20.27
C PHE A 127 -32.31 -37.69 20.09
N ASP A 128 -32.21 -38.99 19.85
CA ASP A 128 -33.28 -39.96 19.91
C ASP A 128 -33.53 -40.23 21.40
N GLU A 129 -34.66 -39.79 21.95
CA GLU A 129 -35.10 -40.20 23.28
C GLU A 129 -36.64 -40.21 23.43
N ALA A 130 -37.12 -41.44 23.62
CA ALA A 130 -38.13 -41.86 24.60
C ALA A 130 -39.64 -41.91 24.23
N GLN A 131 -40.07 -43.18 24.15
CA GLN A 131 -41.24 -43.80 24.79
C GLN A 131 -42.61 -43.77 24.08
N LYS A 132 -43.01 -44.94 23.55
CA LYS A 132 -43.81 -45.93 24.31
C LYS A 132 -43.77 -47.32 23.66
#